data_AF-G5STQ7-F1
#
_entry.id   AF-G5STQ7-F1
#
_cell.length_a   1.000
_cell.length_b   1.000
_cell.length_c   1.000
_cell.angle_alpha   90.00
_cell.angle_beta   90.00
_cell.angle_gamma   90.00
#
_symmetry.space_group_name_H-M   'P 1'
#
loop_
_entity.id
_entity.type
_entity.pdbx_description
1 polymer ?
#
loop_
_entity_poly.entity_id
_entity_poly.type
_entity_poly.pdbx_seq_one_letter_code
_entity_poly.pdbx_strand_id
1 'polypeptide(L)'
;MPLQLLFNECVCLRYTSPALTLVLAVDFLLLLVYCFQWKKLYFNYRKFFFKNILIAYLASYLLSMIFSIVSIEEVLTGTIKYFIQNFIILYLFQKALTGFDEIKLFIKATFVVAVLIISLGLFEAIVGDNPILDYVFMNAPIDAIEGKMYYIPPFMQMSGELQQRFGMVRAFSFFNIHIAFGCACVLLLFLYAYLYKHKIILFKKFYLAIGIGLFLTGVFLCNSKTPMVGLLFFTIGILSFRDISRSYVVFFIVTVAFVLLIYFPDYLNNIQALFNSNVAEEGGGKQCCYAHQTI
;
A
#
# COMPACT_ATOMS: atom_id res chain seq x y z
N MET A 1 12.09 -4.57 3.43
CA MET A 1 10.98 -4.50 2.46
C MET A 1 9.65 -4.96 3.03
N PRO A 2 9.35 -6.25 3.33
CA PRO A 2 8.04 -6.62 3.87
C PRO A 2 7.82 -6.06 5.30
N LEU A 3 8.88 -5.98 6.11
CA LEU A 3 8.84 -5.37 7.44
C LEU A 3 8.62 -3.84 7.43
N GLN A 4 9.00 -3.13 6.35
CA GLN A 4 8.74 -1.68 6.25
C GLN A 4 7.24 -1.40 6.06
N LEU A 5 6.44 -2.36 5.58
CA LEU A 5 4.97 -2.24 5.55
C LEU A 5 4.34 -2.38 6.93
N LEU A 6 5.08 -2.92 7.92
CA LEU A 6 4.61 -3.06 9.30
C LEU A 6 4.96 -1.84 10.15
N PHE A 7 5.90 -1.00 9.71
CA PHE A 7 6.33 0.19 10.43
C PHE A 7 5.81 1.43 9.70
N ASN A 8 4.90 2.13 10.36
CA ASN A 8 4.32 3.34 9.83
C ASN A 8 5.39 4.46 9.75
N GLU A 9 5.49 5.13 8.60
CA GLU A 9 6.40 6.24 8.34
C GLU A 9 6.22 7.43 9.31
N CYS A 10 5.06 7.53 9.95
CA CYS A 10 4.74 8.56 10.94
C CYS A 10 5.34 8.29 12.33
N VAL A 11 5.86 7.09 12.59
CA VAL A 11 6.53 6.78 13.87
C VAL A 11 7.95 7.36 13.84
N CYS A 12 8.08 8.54 14.45
CA CYS A 12 9.37 9.16 14.71
C CYS A 12 10.09 8.45 15.88
N LEU A 13 11.42 8.40 15.84
CA LEU A 13 12.18 8.05 17.04
C LEU A 13 11.92 9.14 18.09
N ARG A 14 11.41 8.76 19.27
CA ARG A 14 11.04 9.69 20.35
C ARG A 14 12.19 10.69 20.57
N TYR A 15 11.88 11.99 20.55
CA TYR A 15 12.83 13.11 20.70
C TYR A 15 13.75 13.41 19.50
N THR A 16 13.40 12.99 18.27
CA THR A 16 14.15 13.35 17.05
C THR A 16 13.31 14.20 16.08
N SER A 17 13.99 15.00 15.24
CA SER A 17 13.36 15.84 14.21
C SER A 17 12.42 15.01 13.30
N PRO A 18 11.31 15.59 12.78
CA PRO A 18 10.39 14.93 11.83
C PRO A 18 11.08 14.31 10.59
N ALA A 19 12.31 14.74 10.31
CA ALA A 19 13.16 14.18 9.28
C ALA A 19 13.55 12.71 9.54
N LEU A 20 13.76 12.31 10.81
CA LEU A 20 14.34 11.01 11.17
C LEU A 20 13.26 10.01 11.61
N THR A 21 12.47 9.57 10.64
CA THR A 21 11.49 8.49 10.81
C THR A 21 12.18 7.16 11.13
N LEU A 22 11.51 6.25 11.87
CA LEU A 22 12.03 4.91 12.14
C LEU A 22 12.41 4.16 10.85
N VAL A 23 11.62 4.35 9.78
CA VAL A 23 11.89 3.81 8.44
C VAL A 23 13.23 4.29 7.93
N LEU A 24 13.49 5.60 7.96
CA LEU A 24 14.76 6.18 7.53
C LEU A 24 15.95 5.65 8.34
N ALA A 25 15.79 5.48 9.66
CA ALA A 25 16.83 4.93 10.53
C ALA A 25 17.17 3.47 10.18
N VAL A 26 16.15 2.64 9.93
CA VAL A 26 16.34 1.25 9.45
C VAL A 26 17.02 1.24 8.08
N ASP A 27 16.65 2.15 7.18
CA ASP A 27 17.24 2.23 5.85
C ASP A 27 18.73 2.58 5.90
N PHE A 28 19.09 3.55 6.76
CA PHE A 28 20.49 3.88 7.03
C PHE A 28 21.25 2.73 7.68
N LEU A 29 20.64 2.02 8.62
CA LEU A 29 21.27 0.85 9.23
C LEU A 29 21.57 -0.23 8.18
N LEU A 30 20.62 -0.51 7.28
CA LEU A 30 20.81 -1.46 6.17
C LEU A 30 21.94 -1.01 5.23
N LEU A 31 22.01 0.28 4.91
CA LEU A 31 23.10 0.85 4.13
C LEU A 31 24.45 0.68 4.83
N LEU A 32 24.52 0.96 6.13
CA LEU A 32 25.74 0.79 6.93
C LEU A 32 26.18 -0.68 6.96
N VAL A 33 25.26 -1.61 7.22
CA VAL A 33 25.53 -3.06 7.18
C VAL A 33 26.10 -3.46 5.82
N TYR A 34 25.50 -2.98 4.72
CA TYR A 34 26.03 -3.20 3.38
C TYR A 34 27.46 -2.67 3.24
N CYS A 35 27.72 -1.41 3.62
CA CYS A 35 29.05 -0.80 3.53
C CYS A 35 30.11 -1.54 4.37
N PHE A 36 29.76 -2.06 5.55
CA PHE A 36 30.70 -2.83 6.39
C PHE A 36 30.91 -4.27 5.90
N GLN A 37 29.88 -4.89 5.32
CA GLN A 37 29.92 -6.29 4.89
C GLN A 37 30.19 -6.46 3.39
N TRP A 38 30.33 -5.38 2.62
CA TRP A 38 30.52 -5.40 1.15
C TRP A 38 31.68 -6.26 0.65
N LYS A 39 32.71 -6.46 1.48
CA LYS A 39 33.87 -7.32 1.18
C LYS A 39 33.73 -8.77 1.65
N LYS A 40 32.79 -9.04 2.56
CA LYS A 40 32.62 -10.36 3.21
C LYS A 40 31.50 -11.18 2.60
N LEU A 41 30.49 -10.53 2.01
CA LEU A 41 29.35 -11.18 1.39
C LEU A 41 29.44 -11.14 -0.13
N TYR A 42 28.99 -12.20 -0.78
CA TYR A 42 28.81 -12.23 -2.23
C TYR A 42 27.58 -11.39 -2.59
N PHE A 43 27.79 -10.24 -3.24
CA PHE A 43 26.72 -9.36 -3.71
C PHE A 43 26.52 -9.47 -5.23
N ASN A 44 25.34 -9.10 -5.71
CA ASN A 44 25.06 -9.05 -7.14
C ASN A 44 25.72 -7.82 -7.79
N TYR A 45 26.77 -8.03 -8.59
CA TYR A 45 27.50 -6.95 -9.28
C TYR A 45 26.86 -6.47 -10.58
N ARG A 46 25.69 -7.00 -10.98
CA ARG A 46 24.98 -6.53 -12.19
C ARG A 46 24.66 -5.04 -12.09
N LYS A 47 24.59 -4.39 -13.26
CA LYS A 47 24.18 -2.99 -13.38
C LYS A 47 22.78 -2.81 -12.77
N PHE A 48 22.57 -1.70 -12.08
CA PHE A 48 21.29 -1.39 -11.44
C PHE A 48 20.19 -1.27 -12.51
N PHE A 49 19.11 -2.04 -12.37
CA PHE A 49 18.06 -2.17 -13.38
C PHE A 49 17.29 -0.87 -13.56
N PHE A 50 16.97 -0.18 -12.45
CA PHE A 50 16.16 1.04 -12.46
C PHE A 50 16.98 2.32 -12.67
N LYS A 51 18.21 2.24 -13.22
CA LYS A 51 19.06 3.44 -13.42
C LYS A 51 18.37 4.51 -14.25
N ASN A 52 17.76 4.14 -15.37
CA ASN A 52 17.12 5.11 -16.27
C ASN A 52 15.87 5.73 -15.63
N ILE A 53 15.09 4.92 -14.92
CA ILE A 53 13.90 5.38 -14.20
C ILE A 53 14.29 6.35 -13.07
N LEU A 54 15.39 6.06 -12.36
CA LEU A 54 15.94 6.97 -11.36
C LEU A 54 16.30 8.32 -11.98
N ILE A 55 17.01 8.32 -13.11
CA ILE A 55 17.42 9.55 -13.79
C ILE A 55 16.19 10.36 -14.20
N ALA A 56 15.17 9.70 -14.74
CA ALA A 56 13.91 10.35 -15.10
C ALA A 56 13.19 10.95 -13.88
N TYR A 57 13.13 10.22 -12.76
CA TYR A 57 12.57 10.74 -11.51
C TYR A 57 13.36 11.93 -10.97
N LEU A 58 14.70 11.86 -11.00
CA LEU A 58 15.56 12.96 -10.55
C LEU A 58 15.34 14.21 -11.42
N ALA A 59 15.26 14.03 -12.74
CA ALA A 59 14.92 15.11 -13.66
C ALA A 59 13.54 15.68 -13.38
N SER A 60 12.54 14.82 -13.10
CA SER A 60 11.20 15.25 -12.73
C SER A 60 11.19 16.08 -11.44
N TYR A 61 11.92 15.66 -10.41
CA TYR A 61 12.02 16.40 -9.14
C TYR A 61 12.78 17.72 -9.31
N LEU A 62 13.84 17.75 -10.12
CA LEU A 62 14.56 18.98 -10.46
C LEU A 62 13.66 19.96 -11.20
N LEU A 63 12.85 19.48 -12.15
CA LEU A 63 11.85 20.31 -12.83
C LEU A 63 10.78 20.79 -11.85
N SER A 64 10.26 19.91 -10.99
CA SER A 64 9.30 20.30 -9.95
C SER A 64 9.87 21.36 -9.01
N MET A 65 11.15 21.31 -8.64
CA MET A 65 11.79 22.36 -7.82
C MET A 65 11.82 23.73 -8.52
N ILE A 66 11.97 23.77 -9.84
CA ILE A 66 11.99 25.03 -10.62
C ILE A 66 10.57 25.64 -10.71
N PHE A 67 9.54 24.80 -10.78
CA PHE A 67 8.15 25.22 -10.96
C PHE A 67 7.28 25.16 -9.68
N SER A 68 7.88 24.86 -8.52
CA SER A 68 7.16 24.70 -7.26
C SER A 68 6.75 26.03 -6.65
N ILE A 69 5.52 26.07 -6.13
CA ILE A 69 4.99 27.17 -5.29
C ILE A 69 5.48 27.02 -3.83
N VAL A 70 5.91 25.81 -3.45
CA VAL A 70 6.41 25.44 -2.12
C VAL A 70 7.89 25.81 -1.97
N SER A 71 8.32 26.17 -0.75
CA SER A 71 9.69 26.57 -0.42
C SER A 71 10.73 25.53 -0.85
N ILE A 72 11.87 26.01 -1.38
CA ILE A 72 12.95 25.14 -1.89
C ILE A 72 13.48 24.20 -0.80
N GLU A 73 13.55 24.65 0.45
CA GLU A 73 14.06 23.86 1.57
C GLU A 73 13.17 22.63 1.86
N GLU A 74 11.86 22.81 1.82
CA GLU A 74 10.90 21.73 2.05
C GLU A 74 10.91 20.72 0.90
N VAL A 75 10.97 21.21 -0.35
CA VAL A 75 11.05 20.35 -1.54
C VAL A 75 12.37 19.59 -1.56
N LEU A 76 13.49 20.23 -1.21
CA LEU A 76 14.81 19.59 -1.16
C LEU A 76 14.85 18.49 -0.09
N THR A 77 14.36 18.78 1.12
CA THR A 77 14.32 17.82 2.23
C THR A 77 13.42 16.63 1.90
N GLY A 78 12.24 16.89 1.34
CA GLY A 78 11.32 15.85 0.87
C GLY A 78 11.93 14.99 -0.25
N THR A 79 12.65 15.61 -1.19
CA THR A 79 13.34 14.92 -2.28
C THR A 79 14.43 14.01 -1.73
N ILE A 80 15.31 14.53 -0.86
CA ILE A 80 16.38 13.74 -0.24
C ILE A 80 15.79 12.55 0.51
N LYS A 81 14.74 12.76 1.33
CA LYS A 81 14.07 11.68 2.07
C LYS A 81 13.50 10.63 1.11
N TYR A 82 12.80 11.05 0.07
CA TYR A 82 12.22 10.14 -0.93
C TYR A 82 13.29 9.32 -1.65
N PHE A 83 14.39 9.94 -2.08
CA PHE A 83 15.49 9.25 -2.74
C PHE A 83 16.20 8.28 -1.80
N ILE A 84 16.48 8.68 -0.56
CA ILE A 84 17.11 7.78 0.41
C ILE A 84 16.21 6.57 0.68
N GLN A 85 14.93 6.79 1.02
CA GLN A 85 14.02 5.71 1.40
C GLN A 85 13.72 4.76 0.23
N ASN A 86 13.51 5.28 -0.98
CA ASN A 86 13.11 4.44 -2.11
C ASN A 86 14.30 3.92 -2.91
N PHE A 87 15.27 4.77 -3.25
CA PHE A 87 16.36 4.36 -4.15
C PHE A 87 17.42 3.52 -3.46
N ILE A 88 17.85 3.91 -2.25
CA ILE A 88 18.89 3.14 -1.54
C ILE A 88 18.35 1.74 -1.24
N ILE A 89 17.11 1.62 -0.80
CA ILE A 89 16.50 0.32 -0.52
C ILE A 89 16.34 -0.53 -1.79
N LEU A 90 15.88 0.04 -2.90
CA LEU A 90 15.81 -0.70 -4.17
C LEU A 90 17.19 -1.15 -4.65
N TYR A 91 18.21 -0.30 -4.50
CA TYR A 91 19.59 -0.62 -4.83
C TYR A 91 20.13 -1.76 -3.97
N LEU A 92 20.01 -1.65 -2.65
CA LEU A 92 20.45 -2.67 -1.70
C LEU A 92 19.70 -3.98 -1.93
N PHE A 93 18.39 -3.92 -2.18
CA PHE A 93 17.58 -5.09 -2.51
C PHE A 93 18.10 -5.79 -3.77
N GLN A 94 18.37 -5.05 -4.85
CA GLN A 94 18.96 -5.65 -6.06
C GLN A 94 20.33 -6.26 -5.77
N LYS A 95 21.17 -5.63 -4.95
CA LYS A 95 22.49 -6.16 -4.57
C LYS A 95 22.38 -7.45 -3.76
N ALA A 96 21.35 -7.58 -2.92
CA ALA A 96 21.08 -8.79 -2.16
C ALA A 96 20.52 -9.95 -3.00
N LEU A 97 19.99 -9.68 -4.20
CA LEU A 97 19.45 -10.72 -5.09
C LEU A 97 20.58 -11.42 -5.86
N THR A 98 21.20 -12.42 -5.26
CA THR A 98 22.28 -13.23 -5.84
C THR A 98 21.77 -14.41 -6.68
N GLY A 99 20.63 -14.99 -6.33
CA GLY A 99 20.08 -16.16 -7.00
C GLY A 99 18.56 -16.28 -6.86
N PHE A 100 18.07 -17.50 -7.14
CA PHE A 100 16.64 -17.82 -7.09
C PHE A 100 16.12 -18.03 -5.67
N ASP A 101 16.98 -18.40 -4.72
CA ASP A 101 16.55 -18.72 -3.36
C ASP A 101 16.19 -17.46 -2.57
N GLU A 102 16.85 -16.34 -2.84
CA GLU A 102 16.49 -15.03 -2.27
C GLU A 102 15.15 -14.53 -2.82
N ILE A 103 14.86 -14.80 -4.10
CA ILE A 103 13.56 -14.50 -4.71
C ILE A 103 12.47 -15.37 -4.06
N LYS A 104 12.73 -16.67 -3.84
CA LYS A 104 11.79 -17.56 -3.12
C LYS A 104 11.54 -17.05 -1.71
N LEU A 105 12.59 -16.63 -0.99
CA LEU A 105 12.48 -16.07 0.35
C LEU A 105 11.64 -14.78 0.35
N PHE A 106 11.86 -13.90 -0.63
CA PHE A 106 11.06 -12.69 -0.81
C PHE A 106 9.56 -13.02 -0.97
N ILE A 107 9.22 -13.95 -1.88
CA ILE A 107 7.81 -14.36 -2.07
C ILE A 107 7.21 -14.95 -0.79
N LYS A 108 7.94 -15.80 -0.06
CA LYS A 108 7.50 -16.35 1.23
C LYS A 108 7.28 -15.27 2.29
N ALA A 109 8.20 -14.31 2.40
CA ALA A 109 8.08 -13.21 3.34
C ALA A 109 6.89 -12.30 3.00
N THR A 110 6.64 -12.05 1.71
CA THR A 110 5.45 -11.34 1.25
C THR A 110 4.17 -12.07 1.65
N PHE A 111 4.14 -13.40 1.66
CA PHE A 111 2.98 -14.16 2.15
C PHE A 111 2.72 -13.91 3.64
N VAL A 112 3.78 -13.95 4.46
CA VAL A 112 3.67 -13.65 5.90
C VAL A 112 3.12 -12.23 6.12
N VAL A 113 3.64 -11.26 5.36
CA VAL A 113 3.13 -9.88 5.44
C VAL A 113 1.69 -9.78 4.95
N ALA A 114 1.30 -10.52 3.92
CA ALA A 114 -0.09 -10.59 3.47
C ALA A 114 -1.01 -11.04 4.62
N VAL A 115 -0.63 -12.10 5.35
CA VAL A 115 -1.40 -12.55 6.51
C VAL A 115 -1.52 -11.43 7.55
N LEU A 116 -0.41 -10.78 7.93
CA LEU A 116 -0.43 -9.72 8.93
C LEU A 116 -1.32 -8.53 8.51
N ILE A 117 -1.12 -7.98 7.31
CA ILE A 117 -1.86 -6.79 6.87
C ILE A 117 -3.35 -7.09 6.69
N ILE A 118 -3.71 -8.27 6.16
CA ILE A 118 -5.11 -8.62 5.93
C ILE A 118 -5.81 -9.00 7.23
N SER A 119 -5.14 -9.72 8.14
CA SER A 119 -5.71 -10.02 9.46
C SER A 119 -6.01 -8.76 10.26
N LEU A 120 -5.12 -7.76 10.25
CA LEU A 120 -5.39 -6.47 10.90
C LEU A 120 -6.52 -5.71 10.21
N GLY A 121 -6.56 -5.68 8.87
CA GLY A 121 -7.65 -5.04 8.14
C GLY A 121 -9.02 -5.72 8.38
N LEU A 122 -9.04 -7.04 8.53
CA LEU A 122 -10.23 -7.79 8.92
C LEU A 122 -10.66 -7.47 10.35
N PHE A 123 -9.70 -7.42 11.28
CA PHE A 123 -9.97 -7.00 12.66
C PHE A 123 -10.60 -5.61 12.69
N GLU A 124 -10.02 -4.66 11.96
CA GLU A 124 -10.51 -3.28 11.86
C GLU A 124 -11.94 -3.22 11.29
N ALA A 125 -12.22 -3.99 10.25
CA ALA A 125 -13.55 -4.03 9.66
C ALA A 125 -14.62 -4.68 10.55
N ILE A 126 -14.25 -5.61 11.44
CA ILE A 126 -15.18 -6.31 12.34
C ILE A 126 -15.39 -5.54 13.64
N VAL A 127 -14.30 -5.08 14.25
CA VAL A 127 -14.30 -4.43 15.56
C VAL A 127 -14.58 -2.94 15.45
N GLY A 128 -14.30 -2.33 14.30
CA GLY A 128 -14.42 -0.89 14.11
C GLY A 128 -13.31 -0.11 14.83
N ASP A 129 -12.17 -0.74 15.06
CA ASP A 129 -11.03 -0.12 15.75
C ASP A 129 -9.68 -0.61 15.20
N ASN A 130 -8.62 0.20 15.33
CA ASN A 130 -7.28 -0.16 14.88
C ASN A 130 -6.22 0.21 15.93
N PRO A 131 -5.94 -0.70 16.89
CA PRO A 131 -5.08 -0.39 18.03
C PRO A 131 -3.63 -0.07 17.62
N ILE A 132 -3.20 -0.53 16.44
CA ILE A 132 -1.86 -0.23 15.93
C ILE A 132 -1.81 1.20 15.45
N LEU A 133 -2.78 1.64 14.65
CA LEU A 133 -2.83 3.02 14.18
C LEU A 133 -3.20 4.00 15.28
N ASP A 134 -3.99 3.61 16.27
CA ASP A 134 -4.21 4.41 17.48
C ASP A 134 -2.91 4.69 18.21
N TYR A 135 -2.11 3.64 18.43
CA TYR A 135 -0.81 3.80 19.06
C TYR A 135 0.09 4.72 18.24
N VAL A 136 0.12 4.57 16.90
CA VAL A 136 0.90 5.45 16.03
C VAL A 136 0.42 6.89 16.12
N PHE A 137 -0.89 7.12 16.03
CA PHE A 137 -1.50 8.44 16.07
C PHE A 137 -1.17 9.15 17.39
N MET A 138 -1.22 8.46 18.52
CA MET A 138 -0.92 9.02 19.84
C MET A 138 0.56 9.31 20.08
N ASN A 139 1.47 8.71 19.29
CA ASN A 139 2.92 8.85 19.46
C ASN A 139 3.62 9.58 18.29
N ALA A 140 2.89 9.95 17.24
CA ALA A 140 3.42 10.70 16.11
C ALA A 140 3.36 12.22 16.40
N PRO A 141 4.38 13.00 15.98
CA PRO A 141 4.30 14.45 16.05
C PRO A 141 3.22 14.97 15.08
N ILE A 142 2.58 16.09 15.43
CA ILE A 142 1.45 16.67 14.67
C ILE A 142 1.83 16.90 13.19
N ASP A 143 3.04 17.42 12.92
CA ASP A 143 3.57 17.66 11.56
C ASP A 143 3.72 16.39 10.70
N ALA A 144 3.76 15.22 11.33
CA ALA A 144 3.80 13.91 10.66
C ALA A 144 2.40 13.33 10.41
N ILE A 145 1.37 13.83 11.11
CA ILE A 145 -0.03 13.42 10.97
C ILE A 145 -0.73 14.32 9.95
N GLU A 146 -0.55 15.63 10.07
CA GLU A 146 -1.29 16.63 9.29
C GLU A 146 -1.00 16.48 7.78
N GLY A 147 -2.08 16.27 7.00
CA GLY A 147 -2.02 16.06 5.56
C GLY A 147 -1.43 14.71 5.11
N LYS A 148 -0.96 13.85 6.02
CA LYS A 148 -0.25 12.59 5.70
C LYS A 148 -0.96 11.35 6.22
N MET A 149 -1.62 11.44 7.37
CA MET A 149 -2.40 10.36 7.98
C MET A 149 -3.88 10.65 7.84
N TYR A 150 -4.59 9.80 7.08
CA TYR A 150 -6.03 9.95 6.85
C TYR A 150 -6.85 9.14 7.86
N TYR A 151 -6.17 8.30 8.63
CA TYR A 151 -6.73 7.59 9.76
C TYR A 151 -7.00 8.57 10.92
N ILE A 152 -8.21 8.52 11.45
CA ILE A 152 -8.61 9.25 12.65
C ILE A 152 -9.13 8.21 13.64
N PRO A 153 -8.53 8.08 14.83
CA PRO A 153 -8.98 7.13 15.85
C PRO A 153 -10.48 7.26 16.17
N PRO A 154 -11.21 6.16 16.41
CA PRO A 154 -12.63 6.22 16.77
C PRO A 154 -12.90 7.08 18.01
N PHE A 155 -12.01 7.04 19.00
CA PHE A 155 -12.14 7.84 20.24
C PHE A 155 -11.98 9.36 20.04
N MET A 156 -11.45 9.81 18.90
CA MET A 156 -11.37 11.22 18.53
C MET A 156 -12.58 11.69 17.71
N GLN A 157 -13.39 10.76 17.20
CA GLN A 157 -14.56 11.08 16.38
C GLN A 157 -15.80 11.20 17.27
N MET A 158 -16.68 12.18 16.97
CA MET A 158 -17.96 12.33 17.69
C MET A 158 -18.89 11.11 17.52
N SER A 159 -18.74 10.36 16.42
CA SER A 159 -19.46 9.11 16.18
C SER A 159 -18.99 7.97 17.08
N GLY A 160 -17.77 8.01 17.61
CA GLY A 160 -17.16 6.88 18.32
C GLY A 160 -16.84 5.68 17.42
N GLU A 161 -16.96 5.84 16.10
CA GLU A 161 -16.80 4.77 15.11
C GLU A 161 -15.67 5.11 14.13
N LEU A 162 -15.05 4.07 13.56
CA LEU A 162 -14.05 4.23 12.50
C LEU A 162 -14.69 4.83 11.23
N GLN A 163 -13.89 5.43 10.36
CA GLN A 163 -14.40 6.03 9.12
C GLN A 163 -15.15 5.00 8.26
N GLN A 164 -16.41 5.30 7.96
CA GLN A 164 -17.25 4.46 7.12
C GLN A 164 -17.50 5.11 5.76
N ARG A 165 -17.83 4.27 4.77
CA ARG A 165 -18.36 4.69 3.48
C ARG A 165 -19.47 3.74 3.08
N PHE A 166 -20.63 4.29 2.78
CA PHE A 166 -21.81 3.52 2.40
C PHE A 166 -22.13 2.43 3.46
N GLY A 167 -22.07 2.80 4.74
CA GLY A 167 -22.37 1.90 5.87
C GLY A 167 -21.30 0.85 6.19
N MET A 168 -20.13 0.88 5.54
CA MET A 168 -19.05 -0.07 5.79
C MET A 168 -17.74 0.60 6.17
N VAL A 169 -17.03 -0.01 7.11
CA VAL A 169 -15.72 0.43 7.57
C VAL A 169 -14.73 0.51 6.40
N ARG A 170 -13.95 1.60 6.34
CA ARG A 170 -12.78 1.71 5.47
C ARG A 170 -11.56 1.24 6.23
N ALA A 171 -11.10 0.03 5.99
CA ALA A 171 -9.93 -0.50 6.68
C ALA A 171 -8.63 0.17 6.19
N PHE A 172 -7.76 0.53 7.12
CA PHE A 172 -6.44 1.11 6.90
C PHE A 172 -5.32 0.09 7.12
N SER A 173 -5.53 -0.92 7.98
CA SER A 173 -4.51 -1.89 8.37
C SER A 173 -3.27 -1.17 8.94
N PHE A 174 -2.06 -1.44 8.45
CA PHE A 174 -0.83 -0.76 8.86
C PHE A 174 -0.57 0.56 8.11
N PHE A 175 -1.47 0.98 7.23
CA PHE A 175 -1.24 2.11 6.32
C PHE A 175 -1.90 3.38 6.84
N ASN A 176 -1.27 4.53 6.57
CA ASN A 176 -1.84 5.85 6.87
C ASN A 176 -3.09 6.20 6.06
N ILE A 177 -3.23 5.56 4.90
CA ILE A 177 -4.27 5.85 3.92
C ILE A 177 -4.86 4.52 3.45
N HIS A 178 -6.17 4.32 3.63
CA HIS A 178 -6.90 3.13 3.19
C HIS A 178 -6.73 2.85 1.68
N ILE A 179 -6.59 3.90 0.86
CA ILE A 179 -6.29 3.78 -0.58
C ILE A 179 -4.93 3.10 -0.80
N ALA A 180 -3.90 3.47 -0.03
CA ALA A 180 -2.57 2.88 -0.15
C ALA A 180 -2.58 1.39 0.22
N PHE A 181 -3.32 1.02 1.27
CA PHE A 181 -3.55 -0.37 1.64
C PHE A 181 -4.16 -1.17 0.49
N GLY A 182 -5.25 -0.67 -0.10
CA GLY A 182 -5.90 -1.33 -1.24
C GLY A 182 -4.99 -1.42 -2.47
N CYS A 183 -4.27 -0.35 -2.82
CA CYS A 183 -3.31 -0.36 -3.93
C CYS A 183 -2.18 -1.37 -3.72
N ALA A 184 -1.65 -1.48 -2.50
CA ALA A 184 -0.65 -2.49 -2.17
C ALA A 184 -1.21 -3.91 -2.34
N CYS A 185 -2.45 -4.15 -1.91
CA CYS A 185 -3.13 -5.42 -2.12
C CYS A 185 -3.28 -5.75 -3.61
N VAL A 186 -3.70 -4.80 -4.45
CA VAL A 186 -3.82 -5.00 -5.91
C VAL A 186 -2.46 -5.34 -6.55
N LEU A 187 -1.40 -4.63 -6.18
CA LEU A 187 -0.07 -4.86 -6.75
C LEU A 187 0.48 -6.24 -6.38
N LEU A 188 0.33 -6.64 -5.11
CA LEU A 188 0.78 -7.95 -4.64
C LEU A 188 -0.12 -9.09 -5.16
N LEU A 189 -1.43 -8.84 -5.30
CA LEU A 189 -2.36 -9.73 -5.98
C LEU A 189 -1.89 -10.00 -7.41
N PHE A 190 -1.52 -8.96 -8.17
CA PHE A 190 -1.00 -9.10 -9.53
C PHE A 190 0.26 -9.96 -9.57
N LEU A 191 1.22 -9.73 -8.66
CA LEU A 191 2.42 -10.55 -8.54
C LEU A 191 2.07 -12.03 -8.32
N TYR A 192 1.19 -12.32 -7.37
CA TYR A 192 0.80 -13.70 -7.02
C TYR A 192 0.02 -14.38 -8.15
N ALA A 193 -0.92 -13.66 -8.78
CA ALA A 193 -1.68 -14.13 -9.92
C ALA A 193 -0.77 -14.42 -11.13
N TYR A 194 0.24 -13.57 -11.38
CA TYR A 194 1.23 -13.77 -12.43
C TYR A 194 2.05 -15.05 -12.18
N LEU A 195 2.59 -15.22 -10.97
CA LEU A 195 3.34 -16.42 -10.58
C LEU A 195 2.49 -17.69 -10.72
N TYR A 196 1.22 -17.62 -10.30
CA TYR A 196 0.29 -18.73 -10.39
C TYR A 196 -0.03 -19.10 -11.84
N LYS A 197 -0.37 -18.12 -12.68
CA LYS A 197 -0.70 -18.31 -14.11
C LYS A 197 0.46 -18.92 -14.88
N HIS A 198 1.65 -18.35 -14.72
CA HIS A 198 2.86 -18.79 -15.44
C HIS A 198 3.54 -20.01 -14.79
N LYS A 199 2.95 -20.58 -13.73
CA LYS A 199 3.45 -21.77 -13.03
C LYS A 199 4.91 -21.62 -12.57
N ILE A 200 5.31 -20.41 -12.19
CA ILE A 200 6.68 -20.13 -11.74
C ILE A 200 6.82 -20.68 -10.31
N ILE A 201 7.59 -21.77 -10.16
CA ILE A 201 7.70 -22.52 -8.90
C ILE A 201 8.67 -21.81 -7.93
N LEU A 202 8.24 -20.65 -7.42
CA LEU A 202 8.91 -19.95 -6.33
C LEU A 202 8.29 -20.29 -4.97
N PHE A 203 7.03 -20.72 -4.97
CA PHE A 203 6.28 -21.08 -3.79
C PHE A 203 5.24 -22.15 -4.12
N LYS A 204 4.72 -22.89 -3.12
CA LYS A 204 3.73 -23.94 -3.40
C LYS A 204 2.45 -23.28 -3.94
N LYS A 205 1.88 -23.84 -5.01
CA LYS A 205 0.69 -23.29 -5.69
C LYS A 205 -0.48 -23.02 -4.75
N PHE A 206 -0.67 -23.87 -3.76
CA PHE A 206 -1.71 -23.71 -2.75
C PHE A 206 -1.57 -22.40 -1.96
N TYR A 207 -0.36 -22.04 -1.51
CA TYR A 207 -0.15 -20.78 -0.80
C TYR A 207 -0.25 -19.56 -1.72
N LEU A 208 0.12 -19.69 -3.00
CA LEU A 208 -0.14 -18.64 -3.97
C LEU A 208 -1.64 -18.39 -4.13
N ALA A 209 -2.47 -19.45 -4.19
CA ALA A 209 -3.91 -19.34 -4.25
C ALA A 209 -4.51 -18.71 -2.98
N ILE A 210 -4.02 -19.09 -1.79
CA ILE A 210 -4.43 -18.44 -0.53
C ILE A 210 -4.06 -16.96 -0.55
N GLY A 211 -2.84 -16.61 -0.97
CA GLY A 211 -2.39 -15.22 -1.07
C GLY A 211 -3.26 -14.39 -1.99
N ILE A 212 -3.67 -14.95 -3.15
CA ILE A 212 -4.63 -14.31 -4.06
C ILE A 212 -5.96 -14.02 -3.34
N GLY A 213 -6.49 -15.00 -2.60
CA GLY A 213 -7.71 -14.81 -1.81
C GLY A 213 -7.57 -13.71 -0.75
N LEU A 214 -6.48 -13.73 0.03
CA LEU A 214 -6.19 -12.73 1.05
C LEU A 214 -6.09 -11.31 0.47
N PHE A 215 -5.35 -11.12 -0.62
CA PHE A 215 -5.22 -9.81 -1.24
C PHE A 215 -6.53 -9.33 -1.87
N LEU A 216 -7.33 -10.23 -2.48
CA LEU A 216 -8.68 -9.87 -2.93
C LEU A 216 -9.53 -9.35 -1.76
N THR A 217 -9.54 -10.05 -0.63
CA THR A 217 -10.22 -9.58 0.59
C THR A 217 -9.74 -8.19 1.00
N GLY A 218 -8.43 -7.93 0.99
CA GLY A 218 -7.86 -6.60 1.29
C GLY A 218 -8.35 -5.48 0.36
N VAL A 219 -8.45 -5.77 -0.94
CA VAL A 219 -9.03 -4.82 -1.92
C VAL A 219 -10.47 -4.48 -1.57
N PHE A 220 -11.26 -5.44 -1.11
CA PHE A 220 -12.64 -5.16 -0.72
C PHE A 220 -12.73 -4.38 0.60
N LEU A 221 -11.93 -4.74 1.61
CA LEU A 221 -11.90 -4.13 2.94
C LEU A 221 -11.49 -2.64 2.94
N CYS A 222 -10.64 -2.23 1.99
CA CYS A 222 -10.25 -0.82 1.89
C CYS A 222 -11.39 0.11 1.47
N ASN A 223 -12.49 -0.46 0.93
CA ASN A 223 -13.72 0.24 0.54
C ASN A 223 -13.47 1.55 -0.25
N SER A 224 -12.62 1.44 -1.27
CA SER A 224 -12.17 2.55 -2.11
C SER A 224 -12.23 2.22 -3.60
N LYS A 225 -12.52 3.24 -4.41
CA LYS A 225 -12.68 3.14 -5.86
C LYS A 225 -11.35 2.87 -6.58
N THR A 226 -10.26 3.50 -6.14
CA THR A 226 -8.98 3.44 -6.85
C THR A 226 -8.43 2.01 -6.93
N PRO A 227 -8.41 1.22 -5.83
CA PRO A 227 -8.00 -0.18 -5.89
C PRO A 227 -8.94 -1.05 -6.73
N MET A 228 -10.25 -0.78 -6.75
CA MET A 228 -11.20 -1.50 -7.62
C MET A 228 -10.92 -1.27 -9.10
N VAL A 229 -10.66 -0.01 -9.48
CA VAL A 229 -10.28 0.33 -10.86
C VAL A 229 -8.96 -0.36 -11.22
N GLY A 230 -7.98 -0.33 -10.31
CA GLY A 230 -6.72 -1.07 -10.46
C GLY A 230 -6.94 -2.57 -10.69
N LEU A 231 -7.82 -3.20 -9.90
CA LEU A 231 -8.19 -4.60 -10.05
C LEU A 231 -8.66 -4.91 -11.48
N LEU A 232 -9.53 -4.08 -12.07
CA LEU A 232 -10.03 -4.27 -13.43
C LEU A 232 -8.89 -4.23 -14.47
N PHE A 233 -8.05 -3.19 -14.43
CA PHE A 233 -6.94 -3.05 -15.38
C PHE A 233 -5.93 -4.19 -15.27
N PHE A 234 -5.54 -4.56 -14.05
CA PHE A 234 -4.57 -5.62 -13.82
C PHE A 234 -5.12 -7.01 -14.16
N THR A 235 -6.43 -7.24 -13.96
CA THR A 235 -7.08 -8.48 -14.35
C THR A 235 -7.05 -8.66 -15.87
N ILE A 236 -7.31 -7.60 -16.64
CA ILE A 236 -7.20 -7.62 -18.11
C ILE A 236 -5.74 -7.82 -18.55
N GLY A 237 -4.78 -7.26 -17.82
CA GLY A 237 -3.35 -7.43 -18.11
C GLY A 237 -2.82 -8.85 -17.91
N ILE A 238 -3.38 -9.61 -16.96
CA ILE A 238 -2.99 -11.01 -16.71
C ILE A 238 -3.86 -11.98 -17.48
N LEU A 239 -5.18 -11.83 -17.45
CA LEU A 239 -6.13 -12.81 -17.98
C LEU A 239 -6.50 -12.46 -19.41
N SER A 240 -6.37 -13.44 -20.31
CA SER A 240 -6.87 -13.26 -21.67
C SER A 240 -8.40 -13.30 -21.66
N PHE A 241 -9.05 -12.73 -22.68
CA PHE A 241 -10.52 -12.83 -22.83
C PHE A 241 -11.02 -14.29 -22.74
N ARG A 242 -10.25 -15.23 -23.29
CA ARG A 242 -10.52 -16.68 -23.23
C ARG A 242 -10.41 -17.28 -21.82
N ASP A 243 -9.64 -16.66 -20.93
CA ASP A 243 -9.56 -17.07 -19.52
C ASP A 243 -10.76 -16.52 -18.73
N ILE A 244 -11.19 -15.30 -19.03
CA ILE A 244 -12.33 -14.63 -18.37
C ILE A 244 -13.66 -15.26 -18.78
N SER A 245 -13.82 -15.62 -20.06
CA SER A 245 -15.07 -16.17 -20.61
C SER A 245 -15.36 -17.62 -20.22
N ARG A 246 -14.48 -18.26 -19.43
CA ARG A 246 -14.71 -19.63 -18.98
C ARG A 246 -15.86 -19.68 -17.99
N SER A 247 -16.77 -20.64 -18.18
CA SER A 247 -18.02 -20.73 -17.42
C SER A 247 -17.84 -20.76 -15.90
N TYR A 248 -16.78 -21.40 -15.39
CA TYR A 248 -16.51 -21.43 -13.95
C TYR A 248 -16.04 -20.08 -13.40
N VAL A 249 -15.32 -19.27 -14.20
CA VAL A 249 -14.89 -17.91 -13.80
C VAL A 249 -16.09 -16.97 -13.81
N VAL A 250 -16.89 -17.03 -14.87
CA VAL A 250 -18.14 -16.25 -14.96
C VAL A 250 -19.07 -16.60 -13.80
N PHE A 251 -19.25 -17.89 -13.50
CA PHE A 251 -20.06 -18.34 -12.37
C PHE A 251 -19.53 -17.82 -11.03
N PHE A 252 -18.22 -17.85 -10.81
CA PHE A 252 -17.60 -17.28 -9.61
C PHE A 252 -17.86 -15.78 -9.49
N ILE A 253 -17.64 -15.01 -10.56
CA ILE A 253 -17.88 -13.55 -10.57
C ILE A 253 -19.35 -13.24 -10.28
N VAL A 254 -20.28 -13.94 -10.92
CA VAL A 254 -21.73 -13.75 -10.71
C VAL A 254 -22.11 -14.11 -9.27
N THR A 255 -21.54 -15.19 -8.72
CA THR A 255 -21.79 -15.59 -7.33
C THR A 255 -21.29 -14.52 -6.35
N VAL A 256 -20.07 -14.00 -6.54
CA VAL A 256 -19.52 -12.92 -5.70
C VAL A 256 -20.36 -11.65 -5.84
N ALA A 257 -20.78 -11.28 -7.05
CA ALA A 257 -21.66 -10.14 -7.28
C ALA A 257 -23.01 -10.31 -6.59
N PHE A 258 -23.59 -11.51 -6.63
CA PHE A 258 -24.86 -11.82 -5.97
C PHE A 258 -24.75 -11.76 -4.44
N VAL A 259 -23.67 -12.30 -3.87
CA VAL A 259 -23.37 -12.20 -2.44
C VAL A 259 -23.21 -10.73 -2.02
N LEU A 260 -22.45 -9.93 -2.78
CA LEU A 260 -22.30 -8.50 -2.51
C LEU A 260 -23.64 -7.77 -2.59
N LEU A 261 -24.46 -8.05 -3.59
CA LEU A 261 -25.79 -7.44 -3.75
C LEU A 261 -26.74 -7.73 -2.58
N ILE A 262 -26.69 -8.94 -2.02
CA ILE A 262 -27.58 -9.33 -0.92
C ILE A 262 -27.07 -8.82 0.43
N TYR A 263 -25.80 -9.02 0.72
CA TYR A 263 -25.26 -8.77 2.06
C TYR A 263 -24.68 -7.36 2.22
N PHE A 264 -24.26 -6.72 1.13
CA PHE A 264 -23.64 -5.40 1.12
C PHE A 264 -24.16 -4.55 -0.06
N PRO A 265 -25.48 -4.32 -0.15
CA PRO A 265 -26.10 -3.67 -1.32
C PRO A 265 -25.48 -2.30 -1.61
N ASP A 266 -25.13 -1.55 -0.56
CA ASP A 266 -24.52 -0.22 -0.66
C ASP A 266 -23.07 -0.24 -1.14
N TYR A 267 -22.42 -1.42 -1.22
CA TYR A 267 -21.07 -1.55 -1.79
C TYR A 267 -21.04 -1.19 -3.28
N LEU A 268 -22.14 -1.42 -4.00
CA LEU A 268 -22.28 -1.01 -5.39
C LEU A 268 -22.22 0.50 -5.58
N ASN A 269 -22.52 1.28 -4.53
CA ASN A 269 -22.41 2.73 -4.58
C ASN A 269 -20.96 3.18 -4.81
N ASN A 270 -19.96 2.35 -4.51
CA ASN A 270 -18.57 2.63 -4.92
C ASN A 270 -18.40 2.66 -6.44
N ILE A 271 -19.07 1.74 -7.15
CA ILE A 271 -19.05 1.67 -8.61
C ILE A 271 -19.89 2.81 -9.18
N GLN A 272 -21.09 3.05 -8.64
CA GLN A 272 -21.94 4.16 -9.11
C GLN A 272 -21.26 5.52 -8.90
N ALA A 273 -20.57 5.69 -7.78
CA ALA A 273 -19.85 6.92 -7.48
C ALA A 273 -18.62 7.14 -8.37
N LEU A 274 -18.19 6.18 -9.22
CA LEU A 274 -17.23 6.46 -10.30
C LEU A 274 -17.84 7.36 -11.38
N PHE A 275 -19.16 7.26 -11.60
CA PHE A 275 -19.87 7.90 -12.70
C PHE A 275 -20.85 8.99 -12.23
N ASN A 276 -21.17 9.05 -10.93
CA ASN A 276 -22.07 10.04 -10.34
C ASN A 276 -21.39 10.80 -9.18
N SER A 277 -21.27 12.11 -9.31
CA SER A 277 -20.65 12.99 -8.32
C SER A 277 -21.45 13.11 -7.03
N ASN A 278 -22.79 13.00 -7.08
CA ASN A 278 -23.66 13.17 -5.92
C ASN A 278 -23.52 11.97 -4.97
N VAL A 279 -23.53 10.75 -5.52
CA VAL A 279 -23.26 9.52 -4.76
C VAL A 279 -21.81 9.50 -4.24
N ALA A 280 -20.88 10.16 -4.94
CA ALA A 280 -19.52 10.32 -4.45
C ALA A 280 -19.43 11.24 -3.23
N GLU A 281 -20.20 12.33 -3.20
CA GLU A 281 -20.32 13.25 -2.07
C GLU A 281 -20.93 12.59 -0.84
N GLU A 282 -22.05 11.87 -1.01
CA GLU A 282 -22.72 11.11 0.06
C GLU A 282 -21.81 10.05 0.67
N GLY A 283 -20.92 9.45 -0.13
CA GLY A 283 -19.88 8.52 0.33
C GLY A 283 -18.64 9.18 0.93
N GLY A 284 -18.68 10.47 1.30
CA GLY A 284 -17.56 11.21 1.91
C GLY A 284 -16.47 11.64 0.94
N GLY A 285 -16.78 11.79 -0.36
CA GLY A 285 -15.81 12.07 -1.42
C GLY A 285 -15.36 13.52 -1.55
N LYS A 286 -15.95 14.49 -0.81
CA LYS A 286 -15.66 15.93 -0.98
C LYS A 286 -15.28 16.72 0.29
N GLN A 287 -15.02 16.09 1.43
CA GLN A 287 -14.68 16.83 2.66
C GLN A 287 -13.19 17.02 2.95
N CYS A 288 -12.26 16.42 2.18
CA CYS A 288 -10.82 16.59 2.44
C CYS A 288 -10.16 17.79 1.73
N CYS A 289 -10.84 18.49 0.81
CA CYS A 289 -10.22 19.63 0.09
C CYS A 289 -10.72 21.03 0.54
N TYR A 290 -11.74 21.11 1.39
CA TYR A 290 -12.32 22.40 1.83
C TYR A 290 -12.26 22.66 3.34
N ALA A 291 -11.80 21.71 4.15
CA ALA A 291 -11.69 21.89 5.60
C ALA A 291 -10.47 22.71 6.06
N HIS A 292 -9.64 23.23 5.13
CA HIS A 292 -8.49 24.11 5.45
C HIS A 292 -8.75 25.61 5.24
N GLN A 293 -10.01 26.04 5.03
CA GLN A 293 -10.34 27.46 4.88
C GLN A 293 -11.17 28.07 6.02
N THR A 294 -11.37 27.36 7.13
CA THR A 294 -12.06 27.94 8.30
C THR A 294 -11.48 27.43 9.62
N ILE A 295 -10.27 27.90 9.95
CA ILE A 295 -9.91 28.50 11.26
C ILE A 295 -8.90 29.62 10.98
#